data_AF-A0A847N5W3-F1
#
_entry.id   AF-A0A847N5W3-F1
#
_cell.length_a   1.000
_cell.length_b   1.000
_cell.length_c   1.000
_cell.angle_alpha   90.00
_cell.angle_beta   90.00
_cell.angle_gamma   90.00
#
_symmetry.space_group_name_H-M   'P 1'
#
loop_
_entity.id
_entity.type
_entity.pdbx_description
1 polymer ?
#
loop_
_entity_poly.entity_id
_entity_poly.type
_entity_poly.pdbx_seq_one_letter_code
_entity_poly.pdbx_strand_id
1 'polypeptide(L)' 'MSKNKDGLRYPSIDKLLEKIDSKYKLVYAASQVAHIIDDEELELEGTISQKSVGQALEEILNDKVEIEFK' A
#
# COMPACT_ATOMS: atom_id res chain seq x y z
N MET A 1 -10.99 7.18 -13.34
CA MET A 1 -10.46 6.66 -12.05
C MET A 1 -11.56 6.70 -11.01
N SER A 2 -11.98 5.53 -10.51
CA SER A 2 -12.91 5.45 -9.38
C SER A 2 -12.20 5.99 -8.13
N LYS A 3 -12.69 7.08 -7.55
CA LYS A 3 -12.15 7.58 -6.27
C LYS A 3 -12.57 6.65 -5.13
N ASN A 4 -11.66 6.40 -4.20
CA ASN A 4 -11.96 5.67 -2.97
C ASN A 4 -13.08 6.41 -2.20
N LYS A 5 -14.24 5.77 -2.04
CA LYS A 5 -15.40 6.32 -1.29
C LYS A 5 -15.36 5.98 0.19
N ASP A 6 -14.58 4.97 0.57
CA ASP A 6 -14.50 4.45 1.94
C ASP A 6 -13.41 5.15 2.77
N GLY A 7 -12.58 5.98 2.13
CA GLY A 7 -11.54 6.78 2.78
C GLY A 7 -10.55 5.89 3.52
N LEU A 8 -10.35 6.18 4.81
CA LEU A 8 -9.39 5.49 5.69
C LEU A 8 -9.67 3.99 5.88
N ARG A 9 -10.83 3.48 5.45
CA ARG A 9 -11.21 2.08 5.59
C ARG A 9 -10.73 1.17 4.46
N TYR A 10 -10.15 1.76 3.41
CA TYR A 10 -9.64 1.03 2.25
C TYR A 10 -8.13 1.23 2.08
N PRO A 11 -7.37 0.18 1.74
CA PRO A 11 -7.82 -1.22 1.68
C PRO A 11 -8.12 -1.82 3.08
N SER A 12 -8.81 -2.97 3.10
CA SER A 12 -9.17 -3.66 4.35
C SER A 12 -7.91 -4.11 5.11
N ILE A 13 -7.85 -3.78 6.40
CA ILE A 13 -6.74 -4.19 7.27
C ILE A 13 -6.60 -5.72 7.37
N ASP A 14 -7.71 -6.45 7.41
CA ASP A 14 -7.65 -7.91 7.54
C ASP A 14 -7.00 -8.54 6.31
N LYS A 15 -7.33 -8.05 5.10
CA LYS A 15 -6.70 -8.50 3.86
C LYS A 15 -5.22 -8.13 3.79
N LEU A 16 -4.84 -6.95 4.29
CA LEU A 16 -3.43 -6.57 4.36
C LEU A 16 -2.66 -7.47 5.33
N LEU A 17 -3.27 -7.90 6.43
CA LEU A 17 -2.65 -8.80 7.40
C LEU A 17 -2.53 -10.25 6.89
N GLU A 18 -3.29 -10.65 5.87
CA GLU A 18 -3.05 -11.90 5.12
C GLU A 18 -1.76 -11.84 4.29
N LYS A 19 -1.32 -10.63 3.89
CA LYS A 19 -0.05 -10.40 3.16
C LYS A 19 1.13 -10.20 4.11
N ILE A 20 0.94 -9.45 5.18
CA ILE A 20 1.96 -9.15 6.19
C ILE A 20 1.40 -9.41 7.58
N ASP A 21 1.91 -10.44 8.23
CA ASP A 21 1.40 -11.01 9.49
C ASP A 21 1.40 -10.09 10.73
N SER A 22 1.98 -8.89 10.64
CA SER A 22 2.11 -7.95 11.74
C SER A 22 1.73 -6.54 11.33
N LYS A 23 0.89 -5.90 12.15
CA LYS A 23 0.51 -4.48 11.97
C LYS A 23 1.74 -3.56 11.91
N TYR A 24 2.75 -3.82 12.73
CA TYR A 24 3.98 -3.02 12.75
C TYR A 24 4.81 -3.23 11.49
N LYS A 25 4.96 -4.49 11.04
CA LYS A 25 5.65 -4.80 9.78
C LYS A 25 4.95 -4.18 8.58
N LEU A 26 3.61 -4.25 8.56
CA LEU A 26 2.78 -3.66 7.52
C LEU A 26 2.95 -2.14 7.45
N VAL A 27 2.89 -1.44 8.59
CA VAL A 27 3.09 0.01 8.66
C VAL A 27 4.50 0.38 8.19
N TYR A 28 5.52 -0.36 8.64
CA TYR A 28 6.89 -0.14 8.21
C TYR A 28 7.06 -0.33 6.70
N ALA A 29 6.61 -1.45 6.15
CA ALA A 29 6.72 -1.75 4.73
C ALA A 29 5.95 -0.74 3.85
N ALA A 30 4.70 -0.42 4.22
CA ALA A 30 3.91 0.57 3.49
C ALA A 30 4.56 1.95 3.50
N SER A 31 5.24 2.33 4.59
CA SER A 31 5.97 3.61 4.67
C SER A 31 7.17 3.63 3.71
N GLN A 32 7.92 2.52 3.63
CA GLN A 32 9.05 2.41 2.72
C GLN A 32 8.61 2.43 1.25
N VAL A 33 7.56 1.67 0.90
CA VAL A 33 7.01 1.65 -0.45
C VAL A 33 6.46 3.03 -0.84
N ALA A 34 5.75 3.70 0.08
CA ALA A 34 5.25 5.05 -0.16
C ALA A 34 6.38 6.04 -0.44
N HIS A 35 7.49 5.95 0.30
CA HIS A 35 8.65 6.80 0.07
C HIS A 35 9.27 6.58 -1.31
N ILE A 36 9.38 5.33 -1.77
CA ILE A 36 9.86 5.01 -3.13
C ILE A 36 8.93 5.61 -4.19
N ILE A 37 7.61 5.49 -4.01
CA ILE A 37 6.62 6.07 -4.94
C ILE A 37 6.80 7.58 -5.05
N ASP A 38 6.97 8.26 -3.90
CA ASP A 38 7.13 9.71 -3.87
C ASP A 38 8.50 10.16 -4.41
N ASP A 39 9.59 9.46 -4.06
CA ASP A 39 10.95 9.82 -4.45
C ASP A 39 11.23 9.57 -5.95
N GLU A 40 10.65 8.52 -6.51
CA GLU A 40 10.80 8.18 -7.93
C GLU A 40 9.66 8.75 -8.81
N GLU A 41 8.73 9.51 -8.21
CA GLU A 41 7.55 10.08 -8.88
C GLU A 41 6.76 9.02 -9.69
N LEU A 42 6.58 7.82 -9.12
CA LEU A 42 6.00 6.69 -9.83
C LEU A 42 4.51 6.90 -10.14
N GLU A 43 4.16 6.80 -11.42
CA GLU A 43 2.76 6.74 -11.87
C GLU A 43 2.25 5.29 -11.83
N LEU A 44 1.60 4.93 -10.73
CA LEU A 44 1.07 3.58 -10.54
C LEU A 44 -0.30 3.37 -11.21
N GLU A 45 -0.34 2.47 -12.19
CA GLU A 45 -1.57 2.11 -12.89
C GLU A 45 -2.53 1.31 -12.00
N GLY A 46 -3.82 1.66 -12.10
CA GLY A 46 -4.90 0.94 -11.42
C GLY A 46 -5.07 1.28 -9.94
N THR A 47 -4.31 2.26 -9.42
CA THR A 47 -4.47 2.70 -8.04
C THR A 47 -5.74 3.55 -7.84
N ILE A 48 -6.41 3.33 -6.71
CA ILE A 48 -7.64 4.02 -6.31
C ILE A 48 -7.31 5.18 -5.37
N SER A 49 -6.30 5.00 -4.53
CA SER A 49 -5.81 5.99 -3.57
C SER A 49 -5.02 7.09 -4.25
N GLN A 50 -5.19 8.32 -3.76
CA GLN A 50 -4.50 9.49 -4.28
C GLN A 50 -3.18 9.80 -3.58
N LYS A 51 -2.97 9.25 -2.38
CA LYS A 51 -1.76 9.45 -1.59
C LYS A 51 -0.87 8.21 -1.71
N SER A 52 0.43 8.42 -1.76
CA SER A 52 1.46 7.36 -1.83
C SER A 52 1.27 6.25 -0.81
N VAL A 53 0.92 6.57 0.44
CA VAL A 53 0.62 5.56 1.47
C VAL A 53 -0.53 4.64 1.08
N GLY A 54 -1.62 5.20 0.53
CA GLY A 54 -2.75 4.38 0.08
C GLY A 54 -2.38 3.53 -1.14
N GLN A 55 -1.60 4.10 -2.07
CA GLN A 55 -1.10 3.38 -3.23
C GLN A 55 -0.16 2.23 -2.81
N ALA A 56 0.75 2.47 -1.87
CA ALA A 56 1.62 1.44 -1.29
C ALA A 56 0.82 0.29 -0.69
N LEU A 57 -0.24 0.58 0.07
CA LEU A 57 -1.12 -0.45 0.62
C LEU A 57 -1.85 -1.25 -0.48
N GLU A 58 -2.22 -0.62 -1.59
CA GLU A 58 -2.82 -1.29 -2.74
C GLU A 58 -1.81 -2.17 -3.49
N GLU A 59 -0.57 -1.71 -3.67
CA GLU A 59 0.49 -2.49 -4.30
C GLU A 59 0.85 -3.72 -3.44
N ILE A 60 0.90 -3.57 -2.10
CA ILE A 60 1.05 -4.70 -1.16
C ILE A 60 -0.12 -5.68 -1.28
N LEU A 61 -1.36 -5.18 -1.31
CA LEU A 61 -2.55 -6.04 -1.41
C LEU A 61 -2.58 -6.84 -2.72
N ASN A 62 -2.09 -6.25 -3.81
CA ASN A 62 -2.08 -6.82 -5.15
C ASN A 62 -0.80 -7.61 -5.49
N ASP A 63 0.06 -7.90 -4.49
CA ASP A 63 1.33 -8.64 -4.66
C ASP A 63 2.27 -8.01 -5.72
N LYS A 64 2.23 -6.68 -5.88
CA LYS A 64 3.08 -5.95 -6.84
C LYS A 64 4.41 -5.48 -6.24
N VAL A 65 4.60 -5.69 -4.94
CA VAL A 65 5.85 -5.39 -4.23
C VAL A 65 6.34 -6.64 -3.51
N GLU A 66 7.65 -6.88 -3.56
CA GLU A 66 8.31 -7.93 -2.81
C GLU A 66 8.94 -7.32 -1.55
N ILE A 67 8.62 -7.87 -0.38
CA ILE A 67 9.07 -7.36 0.91
C ILE A 67 9.69 -8.50 1.69
N GLU A 68 10.98 -8.38 2.00
CA GLU A 68 11.71 -9.31 2.85
C GLU A 68 12.02 -8.68 4.20
N PHE A 69 11.57 -9.32 5.28
CA PHE A 69 11.91 -8.94 6.64
C PHE A 69 13.07 -9.82 7.13
N LYS A 70 14.15 -9.19 7.60
CA LYS A 70 15.29 -9.87 8.22
C LYS A 70 15.03 -10.20 9.69
#